data_AF-A0A1G0I5Y3-F1
#
_entry.id   AF-A0A1G0I5Y3-F1
#
_cell.length_a   1.000
_cell.length_b   1.000
_cell.length_c   1.000
_cell.angle_alpha   90.00
_cell.angle_beta   90.00
_cell.angle_gamma   90.00
#
_symmetry.space_group_name_H-M   'P 1'
#
loop_
_entity.id
_entity.type
_entity.pdbx_description
1 polymer ?
#
loop_
_entity_poly.entity_id
_entity_poly.type
_entity_poly.pdbx_seq_one_letter_code
_entity_poly.pdbx_strand_id
1 'polypeptide(L)'
;MSTEDAGMQAKTRRAVETRWLYRAEGVALSANKFANTQRDMAYLNRLALRIWNAEAPGRKFPSIAAGKGVRHGNQLLSFCLGYSEIVLARGQRNVLVLLHELTHALGPCTHGKKFVRTHFYLLQKYARFSWALLQGVAAERGIVLD
;
A
#
# COMPACT_ATOMS: atom_id res chain seq x y z
N MET A 1 -25.66 -0.48 -23.57
CA MET A 1 -24.92 -0.64 -22.31
C MET A 1 -25.22 0.57 -21.45
N SER A 2 -25.77 0.36 -20.25
CA SER A 2 -26.08 1.45 -19.33
C SER A 2 -24.78 2.06 -18.77
N THR A 3 -24.82 3.32 -18.37
CA THR A 3 -23.72 4.01 -17.69
C THR A 3 -23.35 3.33 -16.36
N GLU A 4 -24.31 2.64 -15.73
CA GLU A 4 -24.13 1.86 -14.51
C GLU A 4 -23.29 0.59 -14.75
N ASP A 5 -23.52 -0.12 -15.86
CA ASP A 5 -22.75 -1.30 -16.25
C ASP A 5 -21.30 -0.95 -16.60
N ALA A 6 -21.08 0.20 -17.25
CA ALA A 6 -19.74 0.71 -17.53
C ALA A 6 -19.00 1.11 -16.24
N GLY A 7 -19.70 1.71 -15.27
CA GLY A 7 -19.17 2.04 -13.95
C GLY A 7 -18.82 0.81 -13.11
N MET A 8 -19.65 -0.23 -13.17
CA MET A 8 -19.41 -1.51 -12.50
C MET A 8 -18.23 -2.27 -13.15
N GLN A 9 -18.15 -2.33 -14.48
CA GLN A 9 -17.03 -2.97 -15.18
C GLN A 9 -15.71 -2.21 -14.96
N ALA A 10 -15.73 -0.88 -14.89
CA ALA A 10 -14.54 -0.07 -14.57
C ALA A 10 -14.08 -0.27 -13.12
N LYS A 11 -15.01 -0.41 -12.16
CA LYS A 11 -14.71 -0.79 -10.76
C LYS A 11 -14.13 -2.20 -10.67
N THR A 12 -14.67 -3.16 -11.41
CA THR A 12 -14.18 -4.54 -11.46
C THR A 12 -12.81 -4.66 -12.13
N ARG A 13 -12.55 -3.93 -13.23
CA ARG A 13 -11.21 -3.83 -13.85
C ARG A 13 -10.20 -3.18 -12.90
N ARG A 14 -10.57 -2.09 -12.23
CA ARG A 14 -9.72 -1.44 -11.22
C ARG A 14 -9.42 -2.37 -10.04
N ALA A 15 -10.40 -3.16 -9.57
CA ALA A 15 -10.20 -4.18 -8.55
C ALA A 15 -9.30 -5.34 -9.04
N VAL A 16 -9.35 -5.69 -10.32
CA VAL A 16 -8.40 -6.64 -10.91
C VAL A 16 -6.99 -6.04 -10.97
N GLU A 17 -6.81 -4.77 -11.33
CA GLU A 17 -5.51 -4.07 -11.26
C GLU A 17 -4.97 -3.96 -9.81
N THR A 18 -5.85 -3.80 -8.81
CA THR A 18 -5.48 -3.87 -7.38
C THR A 18 -4.88 -5.22 -6.96
N ARG A 19 -5.24 -6.32 -7.62
CA ARG A 19 -4.61 -7.64 -7.39
C ARG A 19 -3.18 -7.73 -7.90
N TRP A 20 -2.81 -6.99 -8.94
CA TRP A 20 -1.48 -7.11 -9.54
C TRP A 20 -0.40 -6.50 -8.66
N LEU A 21 -0.69 -5.44 -7.89
CA LEU A 21 0.27 -4.85 -6.95
C LEU A 21 0.41 -5.62 -5.64
N TYR A 22 -0.69 -6.11 -5.05
CA TYR A 22 -0.60 -7.00 -3.88
C TYR A 22 0.14 -8.31 -4.22
N ARG A 23 0.04 -8.78 -5.47
CA ARG A 23 0.90 -9.86 -5.99
C ARG A 23 2.32 -9.38 -6.32
N ALA A 24 2.53 -8.15 -6.76
CA ALA A 24 3.86 -7.56 -7.00
C ALA A 24 4.69 -7.46 -5.70
N GLU A 25 4.02 -7.23 -4.57
CA GLU A 25 4.63 -7.29 -3.23
C GLU A 25 5.04 -8.72 -2.81
N GLY A 26 4.40 -9.75 -3.39
CA GLY A 26 4.29 -11.07 -2.79
C GLY A 26 5.57 -11.91 -2.70
N VAL A 27 6.56 -11.69 -3.59
CA VAL A 27 7.80 -12.50 -3.59
C VAL A 27 9.06 -11.63 -3.62
N ALA A 28 9.17 -10.70 -4.56
CA ALA A 28 10.36 -9.86 -4.69
C ALA A 28 10.48 -8.85 -3.53
N LEU A 29 9.37 -8.22 -3.12
CA LEU A 29 9.39 -7.23 -2.04
C LEU A 29 9.34 -7.88 -0.65
N SER A 30 8.67 -9.02 -0.52
CA SER A 30 8.61 -9.80 0.73
C SER A 30 9.96 -10.39 1.16
N ALA A 31 10.91 -10.52 0.24
CA ALA A 31 12.30 -10.91 0.53
C ALA A 31 13.07 -9.85 1.33
N ASN A 32 12.64 -8.58 1.34
CA ASN A 32 13.26 -7.56 2.17
C ASN A 32 12.91 -7.79 3.65
N LYS A 33 13.85 -8.38 4.38
CA LYS A 33 13.69 -8.72 5.81
C LYS A 33 13.32 -7.49 6.65
N PHE A 34 13.92 -6.33 6.41
CA PHE A 34 13.59 -5.12 7.19
C PHE A 34 12.13 -4.74 7.00
N ALA A 35 11.65 -4.72 5.76
CA ALA A 35 10.32 -4.27 5.39
C ALA A 35 9.23 -5.27 5.81
N ASN A 36 9.52 -6.57 5.74
CA ASN A 36 8.54 -7.63 5.96
C ASN A 36 8.51 -8.19 7.41
N THR A 37 9.50 -7.85 8.24
CA THR A 37 9.52 -8.25 9.65
C THR A 37 8.37 -7.60 10.43
N GLN A 38 7.64 -8.41 11.23
CA GLN A 38 6.60 -7.92 12.13
C GLN A 38 7.18 -6.92 13.15
N ARG A 39 6.44 -5.85 13.40
CA ARG A 39 6.79 -4.77 14.32
C ARG A 39 5.63 -4.52 15.28
N ASP A 40 5.97 -3.99 16.46
CA ASP A 40 4.96 -3.47 17.36
C ASP A 40 4.30 -2.20 16.79
N MET A 41 3.11 -1.88 17.30
CA MET A 41 2.36 -0.70 16.84
C MET A 41 3.05 0.61 17.21
N ALA A 42 3.87 0.66 18.27
CA ALA A 42 4.55 1.89 18.66
C ALA A 42 5.62 2.28 17.63
N TYR A 43 6.39 1.30 17.14
CA TYR A 43 7.34 1.47 16.05
C TYR A 43 6.63 1.94 14.78
N LEU A 44 5.56 1.25 14.38
CA LEU A 44 4.82 1.56 13.15
C LEU A 44 4.18 2.95 13.20
N ASN A 45 3.60 3.34 14.34
CA ASN A 45 3.05 4.67 14.53
C ASN A 45 4.11 5.77 14.46
N ARG A 46 5.27 5.58 15.12
CA ARG A 46 6.38 6.55 15.04
C ARG A 46 6.89 6.71 13.61
N LEU A 47 7.05 5.60 12.88
CA LEU A 47 7.46 5.63 11.49
C LEU A 47 6.42 6.34 10.62
N ALA A 48 5.13 6.01 10.78
CA ALA A 48 4.04 6.63 10.04
C ALA A 48 3.97 8.14 10.27
N LEU A 49 4.08 8.58 11.53
CA LEU A 49 4.08 10.00 11.87
C LEU A 49 5.25 10.74 11.21
N ARG A 50 6.45 10.14 11.24
CA ARG A 50 7.64 10.71 10.57
C ARG A 50 7.42 10.86 9.06
N ILE A 51 6.88 9.83 8.41
CA ILE A 51 6.58 9.85 6.97
C ILE A 51 5.53 10.92 6.69
N TRP A 52 4.45 10.96 7.47
CA TRP A 52 3.35 11.89 7.24
C TRP A 52 3.79 13.34 7.35
N ASN A 53 4.59 13.68 8.37
CA ASN A 53 5.12 15.03 8.52
C ASN A 53 6.00 15.46 7.34
N ALA A 54 6.68 14.51 6.68
CA ALA A 54 7.52 14.78 5.52
C ALA A 54 6.72 14.86 4.20
N GLU A 55 5.76 13.95 4.00
CA GLU A 55 5.08 13.77 2.70
C GLU A 55 3.71 14.47 2.62
N ALA A 56 3.15 14.86 3.75
CA ALA A 56 1.83 15.48 3.86
C ALA A 56 1.80 16.60 4.91
N PRO A 57 2.75 17.56 4.88
CA PRO A 57 2.81 18.63 5.86
C PRO A 57 1.50 19.43 5.89
N GLY A 58 0.99 19.71 7.08
CA GLY A 58 -0.27 20.44 7.29
C GLY A 58 -1.54 19.62 7.06
N ARG A 59 -1.46 18.38 6.56
CA ARG A 59 -2.63 17.49 6.46
C ARG A 59 -2.85 16.74 7.77
N LYS A 60 -4.12 16.56 8.15
CA LYS A 60 -4.50 15.76 9.33
C LYS A 60 -3.92 14.34 9.23
N PHE A 61 -3.19 13.92 10.25
CA PHE A 61 -2.63 12.57 10.36
C PHE A 61 -3.75 11.52 10.43
N PRO A 62 -3.68 10.41 9.66
CA PRO A 62 -4.66 9.34 9.76
C PRO A 62 -4.57 8.63 11.12
N SER A 63 -5.71 8.12 11.61
CA SER A 63 -5.71 7.19 12.74
C SER A 63 -5.11 5.86 12.30
N ILE A 64 -4.18 5.31 13.09
CA ILE A 64 -3.53 4.03 12.77
C ILE A 64 -3.63 3.10 13.98
N ALA A 65 -4.35 1.99 13.83
CA ALA A 65 -4.61 1.07 14.92
C ALA A 65 -4.34 -0.39 14.55
N ALA A 66 -4.03 -1.20 15.56
CA ALA A 66 -4.07 -2.64 15.44
C ALA A 66 -5.53 -3.09 15.41
N GLY A 67 -5.88 -3.98 14.47
CA GLY A 67 -7.23 -4.54 14.41
C GLY A 67 -7.29 -5.92 13.80
N LYS A 68 -8.51 -6.41 13.60
CA LYS A 68 -8.79 -7.71 12.97
C LYS A 68 -8.48 -7.69 11.47
N GLY A 69 -8.56 -6.54 10.82
CA GLY A 69 -8.53 -6.44 9.36
C GLY A 69 -9.84 -6.90 8.73
N VAL A 70 -9.88 -6.93 7.40
CA VAL A 70 -11.02 -7.40 6.60
C VAL A 70 -10.72 -8.78 6.05
N ARG A 71 -11.70 -9.68 6.10
CA ARG A 71 -11.57 -11.03 5.55
C ARG A 71 -11.58 -10.99 4.02
N HIS A 72 -10.51 -11.46 3.40
CA HIS A 72 -10.42 -11.67 1.96
C HIS A 72 -9.94 -13.10 1.69
N GLY A 73 -10.85 -13.96 1.19
CA GLY A 73 -10.61 -15.40 1.11
C GLY A 73 -10.30 -16.00 2.48
N ASN A 74 -9.13 -16.63 2.60
CA ASN A 74 -8.66 -17.28 3.83
C ASN A 74 -7.71 -16.41 4.68
N GLN A 75 -7.56 -15.12 4.34
CA GLN A 75 -6.64 -14.21 5.02
C GLN A 75 -7.39 -12.98 5.56
N LEU A 76 -6.82 -12.40 6.63
CA LEU A 76 -7.23 -11.11 7.16
C LEU A 76 -6.24 -10.06 6.68
N LEU A 77 -6.75 -9.07 5.95
CA LEU A 77 -5.96 -8.01 5.34
C LEU A 77 -6.13 -6.68 6.09
N SER A 78 -5.04 -5.94 6.15
CA SER A 78 -5.00 -4.54 6.56
C SER A 78 -5.72 -3.68 5.51
N PHE A 79 -6.18 -2.50 5.91
CA PHE A 79 -6.89 -1.61 5.01
C PHE A 79 -6.77 -0.16 5.44
N CYS A 80 -6.95 0.74 4.47
CA CYS A 80 -7.19 2.16 4.67
C CYS A 80 -8.63 2.51 4.31
N LEU A 81 -9.36 3.12 5.25
CA LEU A 81 -10.72 3.60 5.06
C LEU A 81 -10.74 5.12 4.94
N GLY A 82 -11.37 5.62 3.87
CA GLY A 82 -11.65 7.05 3.69
C GLY A 82 -10.43 7.97 3.70
N TYR A 83 -9.24 7.45 3.42
CA TYR A 83 -7.95 8.16 3.52
C TYR A 83 -7.54 8.62 4.92
N SER A 84 -8.31 8.25 5.96
CA SER A 84 -8.17 8.82 7.30
C SER A 84 -7.99 7.78 8.40
N GLU A 85 -8.26 6.51 8.12
CA GLU A 85 -8.15 5.42 9.09
C GLU A 85 -7.38 4.25 8.46
N ILE A 86 -6.39 3.73 9.19
CA ILE A 86 -5.60 2.57 8.79
C ILE A 86 -5.70 1.53 9.89
N VAL A 87 -6.12 0.32 9.51
CA VAL A 87 -6.21 -0.83 10.41
C VAL A 87 -5.20 -1.88 9.98
N LEU A 88 -4.25 -2.20 10.86
CA LEU A 88 -3.21 -3.20 10.62
C LEU A 88 -3.57 -4.55 11.24
N ALA A 89 -3.80 -5.55 10.38
CA ALA A 89 -4.13 -6.92 10.78
C ALA A 89 -2.95 -7.61 11.48
N ARG A 90 -3.23 -8.52 12.43
CA ARG A 90 -2.19 -9.14 13.30
C ARG A 90 -1.01 -9.76 12.57
N GLY A 91 -1.21 -10.35 11.38
CA GLY A 91 -0.16 -10.96 10.57
C GLY A 91 0.52 -10.02 9.56
N GLN A 92 0.13 -8.74 9.53
CA GLN A 92 0.54 -7.77 8.51
C GLN A 92 1.10 -6.49 9.13
N ARG A 93 1.50 -6.51 10.40
CA ARG A 93 2.08 -5.36 11.08
C ARG A 93 3.57 -5.24 10.74
N ASN A 94 3.85 -4.90 9.50
CA ASN A 94 5.21 -4.68 9.02
C ASN A 94 5.29 -3.37 8.22
N VAL A 95 6.51 -2.95 7.88
CA VAL A 95 6.73 -1.67 7.20
C VAL A 95 6.16 -1.71 5.79
N LEU A 96 6.29 -2.83 5.08
CA LEU A 96 5.77 -2.99 3.72
C LEU A 96 4.27 -2.66 3.66
N VAL A 97 3.47 -3.31 4.52
CA VAL A 97 2.03 -3.10 4.59
C VAL A 97 1.68 -1.71 5.12
N LEU A 98 2.43 -1.18 6.10
CA LEU A 98 2.21 0.19 6.56
C LEU A 98 2.36 1.20 5.40
N LEU A 99 3.40 1.06 4.58
CA LEU A 99 3.64 1.94 3.43
C LEU A 99 2.57 1.75 2.35
N HIS A 100 2.02 0.56 2.19
CA HIS A 100 0.88 0.30 1.32
C HIS A 100 -0.34 1.12 1.76
N GLU A 101 -0.75 0.99 3.03
CA GLU A 101 -1.93 1.69 3.53
C GLU A 101 -1.72 3.21 3.63
N LEU A 102 -0.50 3.67 3.96
CA LEU A 102 -0.16 5.09 3.89
C LEU A 102 -0.21 5.62 2.46
N THR A 103 0.13 4.82 1.45
CA THR A 103 -0.03 5.22 0.04
C THR A 103 -1.48 5.55 -0.23
N HIS A 104 -2.42 4.74 0.25
CA HIS A 104 -3.83 5.06 0.14
C HIS A 104 -4.16 6.38 0.85
N ALA A 105 -3.81 6.52 2.12
CA ALA A 105 -4.07 7.75 2.90
C ALA A 105 -3.49 9.04 2.26
N LEU A 106 -2.38 8.94 1.53
CA LEU A 106 -1.79 10.07 0.82
C LEU A 106 -2.59 10.52 -0.40
N GLY A 107 -3.51 9.71 -0.93
CA GLY A 107 -4.51 10.12 -1.93
C GLY A 107 -4.91 9.06 -2.97
N PRO A 108 -4.02 8.16 -3.44
CA PRO A 108 -4.41 7.09 -4.35
C PRO A 108 -5.51 6.16 -3.79
N CYS A 109 -6.73 6.24 -4.33
CA CYS A 109 -7.81 5.31 -3.98
C CYS A 109 -7.58 3.89 -4.50
N THR A 110 -7.05 3.80 -5.72
CA THR A 110 -6.91 2.55 -6.49
C THR A 110 -5.46 2.34 -6.88
N HIS A 111 -5.04 1.09 -7.00
CA HIS A 111 -3.67 0.68 -7.36
C HIS A 111 -3.29 0.90 -8.83
N GLY A 112 -3.58 2.08 -9.38
CA GLY A 112 -3.14 2.49 -10.71
C GLY A 112 -1.73 3.08 -10.70
N LYS A 113 -1.29 3.66 -11.83
CA LYS A 113 0.05 4.26 -11.99
C LYS A 113 0.44 5.23 -10.86
N LYS A 114 -0.50 6.09 -10.42
CA LYS A 114 -0.27 7.02 -9.31
C LYS A 114 0.05 6.31 -8.00
N PHE A 115 -0.67 5.23 -7.68
CA PHE A 115 -0.37 4.40 -6.51
C PHE A 115 1.03 3.82 -6.62
N VAL A 116 1.38 3.20 -7.75
CA VAL A 116 2.69 2.57 -7.94
C VAL A 116 3.81 3.58 -7.70
N ARG A 117 3.73 4.75 -8.35
CA ARG A 117 4.74 5.81 -8.19
C ARG A 117 4.89 6.26 -6.74
N THR A 118 3.77 6.57 -6.09
CA THR A 118 3.79 6.98 -4.67
C THR A 118 4.33 5.86 -3.78
N HIS A 119 3.86 4.64 -3.96
CA HIS A 119 4.28 3.49 -3.16
C HIS A 119 5.77 3.20 -3.33
N PHE A 120 6.28 3.18 -4.56
CA PHE A 120 7.67 2.90 -4.87
C PHE A 120 8.60 3.97 -4.33
N TYR A 121 8.20 5.24 -4.45
CA TYR A 121 8.90 6.34 -3.81
C TYR A 121 8.99 6.13 -2.29
N LEU A 122 7.90 5.75 -1.62
CA LEU A 122 7.92 5.47 -0.18
C LEU A 122 8.79 4.25 0.15
N LEU A 123 8.73 3.18 -0.64
CA LEU A 123 9.56 1.98 -0.46
C LEU A 123 11.05 2.30 -0.57
N GLN A 124 11.43 3.09 -1.57
CA GLN A 124 12.80 3.54 -1.76
C GLN A 124 13.28 4.37 -0.56
N LYS A 125 12.49 5.40 -0.20
CA LYS A 125 12.87 6.39 0.81
C LYS A 125 12.84 5.84 2.24
N TYR A 126 11.90 4.94 2.56
CA TYR A 126 11.61 4.53 3.94
C TYR A 126 11.78 3.03 4.22
N ALA A 127 11.85 2.19 3.19
CA ALA A 127 12.02 0.74 3.35
C ALA A 127 13.28 0.17 2.67
N ARG A 128 14.18 1.04 2.21
CA ARG A 128 15.51 0.69 1.65
C ARG A 128 15.44 -0.20 0.41
N PHE A 129 14.39 -0.05 -0.39
CA PHE A 129 14.33 -0.69 -1.69
C PHE A 129 15.22 0.05 -2.69
N SER A 130 15.98 -0.68 -3.51
CA SER A 130 16.71 -0.07 -4.62
C SER A 130 15.74 0.27 -5.76
N TRP A 131 15.99 1.39 -6.44
CA TRP A 131 15.17 1.77 -7.59
C TRP A 131 15.22 0.73 -8.70
N ALA A 132 16.38 0.11 -8.94
CA ALA A 132 16.54 -0.96 -9.91
C ALA A 132 15.63 -2.17 -9.62
N LEU A 133 15.52 -2.58 -8.35
CA LEU A 133 14.60 -3.66 -7.96
C LEU A 133 13.14 -3.27 -8.22
N LEU A 134 12.76 -2.05 -7.84
CA LEU A 134 11.41 -1.54 -8.05
C LEU A 134 11.07 -1.45 -9.55
N GLN A 135 11.99 -0.97 -10.39
CA GLN A 135 11.84 -0.96 -11.84
C GLN A 135 11.71 -2.37 -12.42
N GLY A 136 12.50 -3.34 -11.95
CA GLY A 136 12.37 -4.74 -12.35
C GLY A 136 10.98 -5.31 -12.04
N VAL A 137 10.50 -5.09 -10.81
CA VAL A 137 9.15 -5.49 -10.39
C VAL A 137 8.06 -4.83 -11.24
N ALA A 138 8.21 -3.56 -11.60
CA ALA A 138 7.27 -2.89 -12.50
C ALA A 138 7.32 -3.46 -13.93
N ALA A 139 8.51 -3.68 -14.47
CA ALA A 139 8.73 -4.19 -15.82
C ALA A 139 8.17 -5.61 -16.02
N GLU A 140 8.40 -6.52 -15.07
CA GLU A 140 7.84 -7.88 -15.05
C GLU A 140 6.30 -7.90 -15.14
N ARG A 141 5.66 -6.79 -14.81
CA ARG A 141 4.19 -6.63 -14.75
C ARG A 141 3.65 -5.66 -15.80
N GLY A 142 4.48 -5.22 -16.74
CA GLY A 142 4.09 -4.31 -17.82
C GLY A 142 3.76 -2.89 -17.35
N ILE A 143 4.24 -2.48 -16.18
CA ILE A 143 4.05 -1.13 -15.64
C ILE A 143 5.21 -0.25 -16.10
N VAL A 144 4.91 0.78 -16.89
CA VAL A 144 5.90 1.81 -17.29
C VAL A 144 5.92 2.93 -16.26
N LEU A 145 7.05 3.06 -15.57
CA LEU A 145 7.38 4.22 -14.72
C LEU A 145 8.13 5.22 -15.61
N ASP A 146 7.59 6.42 -15.75
CA ASP A 146 8.18 7.56 -16.45
C ASP A 146 9.16 8.32 -15.54
#